data_AF-A0A9Q3F1A3-F1
#
_entry.id   AF-A0A9Q3F1A3-F1
#
_cell.length_a   1.000
_cell.length_b   1.000
_cell.length_c   1.000
_cell.angle_alpha   90.00
_cell.angle_beta   90.00
_cell.angle_gamma   90.00
#
_symmetry.space_group_name_H-M   'P 1'
#
loop_
_entity.id
_entity.type
_entity.pdbx_description
1 polymer ?
#
loop_
_entity_poly.entity_id
_entity_poly.type
_entity_poly.pdbx_seq_one_letter_code
_entity_poly.pdbx_strand_id
1 'polypeptide(L)' 'MLRKNRTAFAIGEEPLGKISGHDIDLYLNVERPYPPMLRRPHYPESLETRKKIQKHINELLDMDVLRKIGQN' A
#
# COMPACT_ATOMS: atom_id res chain seq x y z
N MET A 1 20.47 -11.39 22.48
CA MET A 1 20.51 -10.78 21.14
C MET A 1 19.17 -10.13 20.77
N LEU A 2 18.06 -10.88 20.71
CA LEU A 2 16.73 -10.35 20.35
C LEU A 2 16.24 -9.16 21.19
N ARG A 3 16.43 -9.20 22.52
CA ARG A 3 16.02 -8.10 23.41
C ARG A 3 16.84 -6.80 23.24
N LYS A 4 18.11 -6.91 22.82
CA LYS A 4 19.03 -5.76 22.70
C LYS A 4 18.85 -5.02 21.38
N ASN A 5 18.50 -5.75 20.32
CA ASN A 5 18.35 -5.19 18.96
C ASN A 5 16.89 -5.30 18.49
N ARG A 6 15.93 -5.15 19.41
CA ARG A 6 14.51 -5.44 19.15
C ARG A 6 13.96 -4.69 17.93
N THR A 7 14.35 -3.43 17.77
CA THR A 7 13.99 -2.53 16.67
C THR A 7 14.64 -2.88 15.32
N ALA A 8 15.63 -3.77 15.30
CA ALA A 8 16.25 -4.25 14.06
C ALA A 8 15.50 -5.45 13.46
N PHE A 9 14.49 -5.97 14.17
CA PHE A 9 13.67 -7.08 13.71
C PHE A 9 12.25 -6.58 13.45
N ALA A 10 11.64 -7.04 12.37
CA ALA A 10 10.24 -6.78 12.05
C ALA A 10 9.32 -7.59 12.99
N ILE A 11 9.28 -7.20 14.26
CA ILE A 11 8.35 -7.74 15.26
C ILE A 11 7.05 -6.95 15.09
N GLY A 12 5.91 -7.65 15.00
CA GLY A 12 4.62 -7.12 14.54
C GLY A 12 3.96 -6.01 15.38
N GLU A 13 4.68 -5.39 16.31
CA GLU A 13 4.23 -4.25 17.12
C GLU A 13 4.74 -2.90 16.56
N GLU A 14 5.70 -2.90 15.62
CA GLU A 14 6.28 -1.68 15.07
C GLU A 14 5.65 -1.29 13.73
N PRO A 15 5.30 -0.01 13.52
CA PRO A 15 4.63 0.43 12.30
C PRO A 15 5.58 0.33 11.09
N LEU A 16 5.26 -0.58 10.17
CA LEU A 16 5.89 -0.65 8.85
C LEU A 16 5.41 0.56 8.05
N GLY A 17 6.25 1.59 7.86
CA GLY A 17 5.93 2.69 6.95
C GLY A 17 6.18 4.10 7.46
N LYS A 18 6.47 4.31 8.75
CA LYS A 18 6.74 5.65 9.30
C LYS A 18 8.20 6.10 9.12
N ILE A 19 8.86 5.65 8.06
CA ILE A 19 10.23 6.05 7.71
C ILE A 19 10.14 7.29 6.82
N SER A 20 10.36 8.46 7.41
CA SER A 20 10.41 9.72 6.67
C SER A 20 11.69 9.85 5.82
N GLY A 21 11.63 10.61 4.73
CA GLY A 21 12.80 10.96 3.91
C GLY A 21 13.10 10.02 2.74
N HIS A 22 12.21 9.08 2.42
CA HIS A 22 12.30 8.18 1.27
C HIS A 22 11.18 8.42 0.25
N ASP A 23 10.75 9.67 0.12
CA ASP A 23 9.75 10.05 -0.87
C ASP A 23 10.32 9.91 -2.28
N ILE A 24 9.55 9.33 -3.20
CA ILE A 24 9.97 9.09 -4.58
C ILE A 24 9.08 9.90 -5.51
N ASP A 25 9.70 10.78 -6.30
CA ASP A 25 9.02 11.47 -7.38
C ASP A 25 8.97 10.58 -8.63
N LEU A 26 7.76 10.16 -9.00
CA LEU A 26 7.51 9.35 -10.19
C LEU A 26 6.95 10.22 -11.32
N TYR A 27 7.62 10.18 -12.47
CA TYR A 27 7.20 10.88 -13.68
C TYR A 27 6.84 9.88 -14.77
N LEU A 28 5.76 10.16 -15.50
CA LEU A 28 5.42 9.40 -16.71
C LEU A 28 6.27 9.89 -17.88
N ASN A 29 6.82 8.96 -18.65
CA ASN A 29 7.55 9.28 -19.89
C ASN A 29 6.62 9.60 -21.08
N VAL A 30 5.31 9.77 -20.81
CA VAL A 30 4.28 10.00 -21.84
C VAL A 30 3.35 11.11 -21.40
N GLU A 31 2.89 11.90 -22.38
CA GLU A 31 1.93 12.98 -22.18
C GLU A 31 0.50 12.51 -22.50
N ARG A 32 -0.51 13.34 -22.15
CA ARG A 32 -1.90 13.02 -22.46
C ARG A 32 -2.13 13.01 -23.99
N PRO A 33 -3.01 12.13 -24.52
CA PRO A 33 -3.90 11.22 -23.81
C PRO A 33 -3.18 9.97 -23.30
N TYR A 34 -3.43 9.64 -22.03
CA TYR A 34 -2.81 8.47 -21.39
C TYR A 34 -3.28 7.15 -22.03
N PRO A 35 -2.42 6.12 -22.05
CA PRO A 35 -2.78 4.81 -22.59
C PRO A 35 -4.06 4.25 -21.93
N PRO A 36 -5.01 3.68 -22.71
CA PRO A 36 -6.23 3.06 -22.18
C PRO A 36 -5.96 2.00 -21.10
N MET A 37 -4.77 1.39 -21.14
CA MET A 37 -4.30 0.41 -20.16
C MET A 37 -4.30 0.91 -18.71
N LEU A 38 -4.26 2.23 -18.49
CA LEU A 38 -4.34 2.83 -17.16
C LEU A 38 -5.78 2.92 -16.61
N ARG A 39 -6.81 2.58 -17.40
CA ARG A 39 -8.23 2.62 -17.02
C ARG A 39 -8.88 1.25 -17.02
N ARG A 40 -8.18 0.23 -16.50
CA ARG A 40 -8.74 -1.12 -16.40
C ARG A 40 -9.66 -1.23 -15.18
N PRO A 41 -10.88 -1.75 -15.32
CA PRO A 41 -11.70 -2.08 -14.16
C PRO A 41 -11.01 -3.17 -13.33
N HIS A 42 -11.34 -3.21 -12.04
CA HIS A 42 -10.89 -4.31 -11.19
C HIS A 42 -11.43 -5.64 -11.72
N TYR A 43 -10.60 -6.68 -11.68
CA TYR A 43 -11.03 -8.02 -12.04
C TYR A 43 -12.07 -8.52 -11.02
N PRO A 44 -13.12 -9.25 -11.44
CA PRO A 44 -14.11 -9.79 -10.51
C PRO A 44 -13.46 -10.78 -9.53
N GLU A 45 -13.77 -10.62 -8.26
CA GLU A 45 -13.26 -11.47 -7.18
C GLU A 45 -14.40 -12.17 -6.43
N SER A 46 -14.10 -13.32 -5.82
CA SER A 46 -15.06 -14.03 -4.98
C SER A 46 -15.34 -13.26 -3.68
N LEU A 47 -16.51 -13.46 -3.08
CA LEU A 47 -16.87 -12.83 -1.80
C LEU A 47 -15.91 -13.23 -0.67
N GLU A 48 -15.43 -14.48 -0.67
CA GLU A 48 -14.48 -14.96 0.32
C GLU A 48 -13.11 -14.28 0.16
N THR A 49 -12.63 -14.21 -1.09
CA THR A 49 -11.38 -13.52 -1.44
C THR A 49 -11.44 -12.06 -1.01
N ARG A 50 -12.53 -11.36 -1.35
CA ARG A 50 -12.74 -9.96 -1.00
C ARG A 50 -12.66 -9.72 0.50
N LYS A 51 -13.29 -10.58 1.31
CA LYS A 51 -13.25 -10.47 2.78
C LYS A 51 -11.83 -10.63 3.33
N LYS A 52 -11.06 -11.59 2.83
CA LYS A 52 -9.67 -11.81 3.25
C LYS A 52 -8.77 -10.63 2.87
N ILE A 53 -8.91 -10.12 1.64
CA ILE A 53 -8.16 -8.95 1.17
C ILE A 53 -8.54 -7.71 1.99
N GLN A 54 -9.82 -7.50 2.28
CA GLN A 54 -10.28 -6.33 3.04
C GLN A 54 -9.63 -6.25 4.43
N LYS A 55 -9.41 -7.39 5.09
CA LYS A 55 -8.70 -7.42 6.37
C LYS A 55 -7.29 -6.82 6.26
N HIS A 56 -6.53 -7.25 5.26
CA HIS A 56 -5.17 -6.74 5.03
C HIS A 56 -5.15 -5.30 4.54
N ILE A 57 -6.13 -4.88 3.74
CA ILE A 57 -6.29 -3.47 3.37
C ILE A 57 -6.46 -2.60 4.62
N ASN A 58 -7.28 -3.02 5.58
CA ASN A 58 -7.47 -2.28 6.83
C ASN A 58 -6.18 -2.19 7.64
N GLU A 59 -5.43 -3.30 7.77
CA GLU A 59 -4.13 -3.32 8.44
C GLU A 59 -3.15 -2.32 7.80
N LEU A 60 -3.11 -2.23 6.46
CA LEU A 60 -2.25 -1.30 5.73
C LEU A 60 -2.71 0.16 5.84
N LEU A 61 -4.01 0.42 5.97
CA LEU A 61 -4.56 1.75 6.24
C LEU A 61 -4.17 2.22 7.66
N ASP A 62 -4.28 1.34 8.65
CA ASP A 62 -3.90 1.64 10.04
C ASP A 62 -2.40 1.92 10.20
N MET A 63 -1.56 1.28 9.37
CA MET A 63 -0.12 1.53 9.31
C MET A 63 0.27 2.76 8.47
N ASP A 64 -0.69 3.48 7.88
CA ASP A 64 -0.45 4.64 6.99
C ASP A 64 0.41 4.30 5.75
N VAL A 65 0.41 3.03 5.35
CA VAL A 65 1.05 2.55 4.11
C VAL A 65 0.14 2.80 2.91
N LEU A 66 -1.18 2.64 3.11
CA LEU A 66 -2.20 2.98 2.16
C LEU A 66 -2.97 4.22 2.63
N ARG A 67 -3.42 5.02 1.67
CA ARG A 67 -4.32 6.14 1.91
C ARG A 67 -5.46 6.16 0.91
N LYS A 68 -6.63 6.60 1.35
CA LYS A 68 -7.77 6.79 0.46
C LYS A 68 -7.54 8.04 -0.39
N ILE A 69 -7.58 7.88 -1.71
CA ILE A 69 -7.52 8.98 -2.67
C ILE A 69 -8.91 9.09 -3.31
N GLY A 70 -9.43 10.32 -3.47
CA GLY A 70 -10.74 10.55 -4.08
C GLY A 70 -10.82 9.98 -5.50
N GLN A 71 -12.04 9.64 -5.94
CA GLN A 71 -12.28 9.46 -7.37
C GLN A 71 -12.30 10.85 -8.01
N ASN A 72 -11.33 11.13 -8.89
CA ASN A 72 -11.40 12.27 -9.79
C ASN A 72 -12.44 12.02 -10.87
#